data_AF-A0A9W6SL99-F1
#
_entry.id   AF-A0A9W6SL99-F1
#
_cell.length_a   1.000
_cell.length_b   1.000
_cell.length_c   1.000
_cell.angle_alpha   90.00
_cell.angle_beta   90.00
_cell.angle_gamma   90.00
#
_symmetry.space_group_name_H-M   'P 1'
#
loop_
_entity.id
_entity.type
_entity.pdbx_description
1 polymer ?
#
loop_
_entity_poly.entity_id
_entity_poly.type
_entity_poly.pdbx_seq_one_letter_code
_entity_poly.pdbx_strand_id
1 'polypeptide(L)'
;MDASPAVDWIHRHGRAIDQRCVSVELGTADTAVVAEALGAFQNPDGGFGHALEPDVRRAGSSVLATTIALQLLARYGLGGNVDLLDGARRFLTGTYEPGTAAWPIVPAEPFSKY
;
A
#
# COMPACT_ATOMS: atom_id res chain seq x y z
N MET A 1 10.68 0.51 26.43
CA MET A 1 10.59 -0.93 26.12
C MET A 1 11.71 -1.19 25.14
N ASP A 2 12.70 -2.01 25.48
CA ASP A 2 13.74 -2.38 24.50
C ASP A 2 13.03 -3.07 23.34
N ALA A 3 13.20 -2.52 22.14
CA ALA A 3 12.68 -3.11 20.93
C ALA A 3 13.23 -4.54 20.80
N SER A 4 12.37 -5.52 20.53
CA SER A 4 12.84 -6.88 20.31
C SER A 4 13.82 -6.91 19.12
N PRO A 5 14.72 -7.91 19.03
CA PRO A 5 15.62 -8.03 17.88
C PRO A 5 14.91 -7.99 16.52
N ALA A 6 13.64 -8.42 16.46
CA ALA A 6 12.80 -8.34 15.28
C ALA A 6 12.37 -6.90 14.94
N VAL A 7 11.96 -6.12 15.96
CA VAL A 7 11.60 -4.70 15.80
C VAL A 7 12.81 -3.90 15.32
N ASP A 8 13.98 -4.11 15.93
CA ASP A 8 15.24 -3.48 15.51
C ASP A 8 15.64 -3.85 14.08
N TRP A 9 15.34 -5.08 13.65
CA TRP A 9 15.60 -5.50 12.28
C TRP A 9 14.71 -4.73 11.29
N ILE A 10 13.41 -4.60 11.58
CA ILE A 10 12.45 -3.87 10.74
C ILE A 10 12.81 -2.38 10.67
N HIS A 11 13.16 -1.75 11.79
CA HIS A 11 13.56 -0.34 11.77
C HIS A 11 14.81 -0.08 10.94
N ARG A 12 15.73 -1.04 10.85
CA ARG A 12 16.97 -0.88 10.06
C ARG A 12 16.85 -1.27 8.60
N HIS A 13 16.00 -2.25 8.28
CA HIS A 13 15.99 -2.88 6.95
C HIS A 13 14.60 -2.94 6.30
N GLY A 14 13.53 -2.74 7.06
CA GLY A 14 12.17 -2.73 6.54
C GLY A 14 11.91 -1.51 5.65
N ARG A 15 10.87 -1.60 4.81
CA ARG A 15 10.44 -0.45 3.99
C ARG A 15 9.89 0.64 4.91
N ALA A 16 9.88 1.89 4.43
CA ALA A 16 9.36 3.01 5.21
C ALA A 16 7.95 2.72 5.77
N ILE A 17 7.06 2.13 4.98
CA ILE A 17 5.71 1.75 5.42
C ILE A 17 5.73 0.70 6.55
N ASP A 18 6.61 -0.31 6.47
CA ASP A 18 6.73 -1.34 7.51
C ASP A 18 7.23 -0.75 8.82
N GLN A 19 8.21 0.16 8.75
CA GLN A 19 8.74 0.88 9.91
C GLN A 19 7.65 1.72 10.58
N ARG A 20 6.82 2.42 9.79
CA ARG A 20 5.70 3.23 10.30
C ARG A 20 4.63 2.35 10.96
N CYS A 21 4.25 1.24 10.33
CA CYS A 21 3.31 0.28 10.92
C CYS A 21 3.84 -0.23 12.26
N VAL A 22 5.10 -0.67 12.35
CA VAL A 22 5.70 -1.14 13.62
C VAL A 22 5.72 -0.03 14.68
N SER A 23 6.08 1.21 14.32
CA SER A 23 6.05 2.32 15.28
C SER A 23 4.66 2.56 15.87
N VAL A 24 3.60 2.43 15.07
CA VAL A 24 2.21 2.57 15.52
C VAL A 24 1.79 1.39 16.41
N GLU A 25 2.08 0.16 16.00
CA GLU A 25 1.73 -1.06 16.77
C GLU A 25 2.43 -1.09 18.15
N LEU A 26 3.60 -0.45 18.27
CA LEU A 26 4.32 -0.30 19.54
C LEU A 26 3.88 0.94 20.36
N GLY A 27 2.95 1.75 19.84
CA GLY A 27 2.49 2.98 20.50
C GLY A 27 3.54 4.11 20.53
N THR A 28 4.53 4.05 19.65
CA THR A 28 5.61 5.06 19.56
C THR A 28 5.34 6.16 18.53
N ALA A 29 4.29 6.02 17.72
CA ALA A 29 3.83 7.00 16.76
C ALA A 29 2.30 6.95 16.58
N ASP A 30 1.73 8.05 16.09
CA ASP A 30 0.31 8.14 15.72
C ASP A 30 0.02 7.49 14.36
N THR A 31 -1.20 7.01 14.13
CA THR A 31 -1.59 6.34 12.87
C THR A 31 -1.41 7.22 11.63
N ALA A 32 -1.43 8.55 11.76
CA ALA A 32 -1.23 9.49 10.65
C ALA A 32 0.08 9.27 9.88
N VAL A 33 1.15 8.80 10.55
CA VAL A 33 2.44 8.54 9.90
C VAL A 33 2.37 7.40 8.87
N VAL A 34 1.39 6.50 8.99
CA VAL A 34 1.14 5.44 8.02
C VAL A 34 0.49 6.01 6.75
N ALA A 35 -0.46 6.94 6.89
CA ALA A 35 -1.08 7.61 5.75
C ALA A 35 -0.05 8.44 4.96
N GLU A 36 0.81 9.19 5.66
CA GLU A 36 1.89 9.96 5.04
C GLU A 36 2.83 9.04 4.24
N ALA A 37 3.25 7.91 4.83
CA ALA A 37 4.09 6.94 4.14
C ALA A 37 3.38 6.28 2.94
N LEU A 38 2.08 6.00 3.06
CA LEU A 38 1.27 5.42 1.97
C LEU A 38 1.20 6.33 0.75
N GLY A 39 1.23 7.66 0.93
CA GLY A 39 1.21 8.61 -0.18
C GLY A 39 2.34 8.38 -1.20
N ALA A 40 3.51 7.91 -0.75
CA ALA A 40 4.64 7.61 -1.63
C ALA A 40 4.42 6.38 -2.54
N PHE A 41 3.39 5.58 -2.27
CA PHE A 41 3.06 4.38 -3.06
C PHE A 41 1.89 4.60 -4.03
N GLN A 42 1.18 5.73 -3.94
CA GLN A 42 0.06 6.04 -4.83
C GLN A 42 0.55 6.70 -6.13
N ASN A 43 0.13 6.15 -7.26
CA ASN A 43 0.45 6.66 -8.59
C ASN A 43 -0.58 7.71 -9.05
N PRO A 44 -0.28 8.50 -10.10
CA PRO A 44 -1.21 9.49 -10.66
C PRO A 44 -2.56 8.91 -11.14
N ASP A 45 -2.60 7.63 -11.52
CA ASP A 45 -3.83 6.92 -11.87
C ASP A 45 -4.74 6.61 -10.67
N GLY A 46 -4.26 6.87 -9.45
CA GLY A 46 -4.95 6.66 -8.18
C GLY A 46 -4.71 5.28 -7.56
N GLY A 47 -4.13 4.35 -8.31
CA GLY A 47 -3.77 3.03 -7.80
C GLY A 47 -2.46 3.06 -7.02
N PHE A 48 -2.15 1.95 -6.36
CA PHE A 48 -0.92 1.81 -5.59
C PHE A 48 0.05 0.83 -6.24
N GLY A 49 1.35 1.10 -6.10
CA GLY A 49 2.43 0.32 -6.68
C GLY A 49 3.70 0.39 -5.83
N HIS A 50 4.85 0.58 -6.47
CA HIS A 50 6.16 0.77 -5.82
C HIS A 50 6.53 -0.28 -4.76
N ALA A 51 6.27 -1.55 -5.03
CA ALA A 51 6.52 -2.64 -4.08
C ALA A 51 5.79 -2.49 -2.74
N LEU A 52 4.61 -1.85 -2.71
CA LEU A 52 3.75 -1.82 -1.54
C LEU A 52 3.34 -3.24 -1.11
N GLU A 53 2.90 -4.05 -2.07
CA GLU A 53 2.92 -5.50 -1.94
C GLU A 53 4.37 -5.99 -2.17
N PRO A 54 5.05 -6.53 -1.15
CA PRO A 54 6.49 -6.84 -1.23
C PRO A 54 6.85 -7.83 -2.35
N ASP A 55 5.94 -8.75 -2.71
CA ASP A 55 6.18 -9.71 -3.79
C ASP A 55 5.99 -9.08 -5.18
N VAL A 56 5.29 -7.94 -5.26
CA VAL A 56 5.08 -7.19 -6.50
C VAL A 56 6.01 -5.98 -6.54
N ARG A 57 7.27 -6.20 -6.92
CA ARG A 57 8.31 -5.13 -6.96
C ARG A 57 8.11 -4.06 -8.04
N ARG A 58 6.99 -4.08 -8.75
CA ARG A 58 6.74 -3.15 -9.87
C ARG A 58 6.39 -1.76 -9.34
N ALA A 59 6.76 -0.74 -10.11
CA ALA A 59 6.41 0.65 -9.82
C ALA A 59 4.94 0.94 -10.14
N GLY A 60 4.43 0.38 -11.24
CA GLY A 60 3.07 0.61 -11.72
C GLY A 60 1.99 0.12 -10.75
N SER A 61 0.81 0.70 -10.88
CA SER A 61 -0.35 0.37 -10.06
C SER A 61 -0.83 -1.05 -10.28
N SER A 62 -1.29 -1.70 -9.22
CA SER A 62 -1.98 -2.99 -9.30
C SER A 62 -3.17 -3.03 -8.38
N VAL A 63 -4.16 -3.86 -8.70
CA VAL A 63 -5.30 -4.12 -7.81
C VAL A 63 -4.77 -4.67 -6.49
N LEU A 64 -3.81 -5.59 -6.52
CA LEU A 64 -3.22 -6.17 -5.31
C LEU A 64 -2.61 -5.12 -4.38
N ALA A 65 -1.71 -4.28 -4.87
CA ALA A 65 -1.12 -3.23 -4.04
C ALA A 65 -2.17 -2.21 -3.58
N THR A 66 -3.17 -1.91 -4.41
CA THR A 66 -4.28 -1.02 -4.03
C THR A 66 -5.14 -1.61 -2.91
N THR A 67 -5.41 -2.92 -2.91
CA THR A 67 -6.12 -3.56 -1.80
C THR A 67 -5.28 -3.61 -0.53
N ILE A 68 -3.96 -3.76 -0.60
CA ILE A 68 -3.07 -3.64 0.56
C ILE A 68 -3.14 -2.22 1.16
N ALA A 69 -3.12 -1.17 0.33
CA ALA A 69 -3.29 0.20 0.79
C ALA A 69 -4.62 0.41 1.51
N LEU A 70 -5.72 -0.07 0.94
CA LEU A 70 -7.06 0.01 1.56
C LEU A 70 -7.14 -0.75 2.89
N GLN A 71 -6.50 -1.92 2.98
CA GLN A 71 -6.41 -2.68 4.23
C GLN A 71 -5.66 -1.92 5.33
N LEU A 72 -4.55 -1.25 4.98
CA LEU A 72 -3.81 -0.40 5.93
C LEU A 72 -4.64 0.80 6.37
N LEU A 73 -5.32 1.49 5.44
CA LEU A 73 -6.20 2.60 5.76
C LEU A 73 -7.34 2.17 6.69
N ALA A 74 -7.96 1.01 6.44
CA ALA A 74 -9.00 0.44 7.28
C ALA A 74 -8.47 0.04 8.67
N ARG A 75 -7.33 -0.68 8.72
CA ARG A 75 -6.71 -1.16 9.97
C ARG A 75 -6.42 -0.03 10.95
N TYR A 76 -5.92 1.10 10.44
CA TYR A 76 -5.49 2.22 11.28
C TYR A 76 -6.54 3.33 11.41
N GLY A 77 -7.78 3.11 10.96
CA GLY A 77 -8.87 4.09 11.09
C GLY A 77 -8.65 5.36 10.26
N LEU A 78 -7.92 5.27 9.15
CA LEU A 78 -7.47 6.39 8.34
C LEU A 78 -8.47 6.79 7.24
N GLY A 79 -9.76 6.55 7.48
CA GLY A 79 -10.86 6.82 6.54
C GLY A 79 -11.04 8.30 6.17
N GLY A 80 -10.45 9.22 6.94
CA GLY A 80 -10.47 10.66 6.64
C GLY A 80 -9.49 11.10 5.53
N ASN A 81 -8.63 10.21 5.03
CA ASN A 81 -7.68 10.51 3.96
C ASN A 81 -8.37 10.43 2.60
N VAL A 82 -9.25 11.41 2.34
CA VAL A 82 -10.13 11.44 1.17
C VAL A 82 -9.39 11.32 -0.15
N ASP A 83 -8.22 11.96 -0.29
CA ASP A 83 -7.44 11.92 -1.53
C ASP A 83 -6.91 10.51 -1.84
N LEU A 84 -6.37 9.82 -0.82
CA LEU A 84 -5.91 8.44 -0.96
C LEU A 84 -7.06 7.51 -1.35
N LEU A 85 -8.21 7.66 -0.68
CA LEU A 85 -9.39 6.84 -0.91
C LEU A 85 -10.05 7.10 -2.26
N ASP A 86 -10.15 8.36 -2.68
CA ASP A 86 -10.73 8.73 -3.96
C ASP A 86 -9.86 8.26 -5.12
N GLY A 87 -8.54 8.36 -4.99
CA GLY A 87 -7.61 7.75 -5.94
C GLY A 87 -7.80 6.23 -6.03
N ALA A 88 -7.81 5.53 -4.90
CA ALA A 88 -8.00 4.08 -4.87
C ALA A 88 -9.34 3.66 -5.50
N ARG A 89 -10.42 4.37 -5.15
CA ARG A 89 -11.77 4.15 -5.72
C ARG A 89 -11.74 4.33 -7.23
N ARG A 90 -11.20 5.45 -7.72
CA ARG A 90 -11.09 5.76 -9.15
C ARG A 90 -10.34 4.67 -9.90
N PHE A 91 -9.20 4.23 -9.37
CA PHE A 91 -8.39 3.18 -9.98
C PHE A 91 -9.14 1.84 -10.03
N LEU A 92 -9.75 1.41 -8.91
CA LEU A 92 -10.49 0.15 -8.86
C LEU A 92 -11.71 0.17 -9.78
N THR A 93 -12.50 1.25 -9.79
CA THR A 93 -13.63 1.36 -10.73
C THR A 93 -13.17 1.36 -12.19
N GLY A 94 -12.03 1.99 -12.49
CA GLY A 94 -11.46 2.03 -13.85
C GLY A 94 -10.83 0.72 -14.33
N THR A 95 -10.46 -0.19 -13.42
CA THR A 95 -9.81 -1.48 -13.72
C THR A 95 -10.72 -2.68 -13.55
N TYR A 96 -11.96 -2.48 -13.13
CA TYR A 96 -12.95 -3.54 -13.04
C TYR A 96 -13.32 -4.07 -14.44
N GLU A 97 -13.33 -5.39 -14.61
CA GLU A 97 -13.72 -6.05 -15.84
C GLU A 97 -15.16 -6.61 -15.73
N PRO A 98 -16.18 -5.97 -16.33
CA PRO A 98 -17.56 -6.40 -16.18
C PRO A 98 -17.85 -7.77 -16.81
N GLY A 99 -17.11 -8.13 -17.87
CA GLY A 99 -17.29 -9.41 -18.58
C GLY A 99 -16.93 -10.63 -17.73
N THR A 100 -16.00 -10.48 -16.80
CA THR A 100 -15.56 -11.54 -15.87
C THR A 100 -16.02 -11.28 -14.43
N ALA A 101 -16.70 -10.14 -14.19
CA ALA A 101 -17.06 -9.63 -12.88
C ALA A 101 -15.89 -9.63 -11.88
N ALA A 102 -14.70 -9.29 -12.39
CA ALA A 102 -13.45 -9.46 -11.66
C ALA A 102 -12.54 -8.23 -11.75
N TRP A 103 -11.60 -8.16 -10.83
CA TRP A 103 -10.44 -7.31 -10.95
C TRP A 103 -9.22 -8.16 -11.30
N PRO A 104 -8.49 -7.88 -12.39
CA PRO A 104 -7.21 -8.50 -12.66
C PRO A 104 -6.21 -8.06 -11.58
N ILE A 105 -5.81 -9.01 -10.72
CA ILE A 105 -5.01 -8.76 -9.50
C ILE A 105 -3.70 -8.01 -9.81
N VAL A 106 -3.07 -8.35 -10.92
CA VAL A 106 -1.92 -7.65 -11.51
C VAL A 106 -2.20 -7.48 -13.00
N PRO A 107 -2.00 -6.29 -13.60
CA PRO A 107 -2.24 -6.10 -15.02
C PRO A 107 -1.41 -7.07 -15.86
N ALA A 108 -2.05 -7.63 -16.89
CA ALA A 108 -1.43 -8.53 -17.85
C ALA A 108 -0.53 -7.74 -18.81
N GLU A 109 0.68 -7.41 -18.37
CA GLU A 109 1.72 -6.94 -19.28
C GLU A 109 2.67 -8.09 -19.64
N PRO A 110 3.13 -8.16 -20.90
CA PRO A 110 4.21 -9.08 -21.26
C PRO A 110 5.42 -8.72 -20.41
N PHE A 111 6.09 -9.74 -19.85
CA PHE A 111 7.34 -9.55 -19.12
C PHE A 111 8.29 -8.71 -19.98
N SER A 112 8.47 -7.42 -19.66
CA SER A 112 9.58 -6.67 -20.22
C SER A 112 10.83 -7.28 -19.61
N LYS A 113 11.52 -8.02 -20.46
CA LYS A 113 12.84 -8.59 -20.22
C LYS A 113 13.82 -7.45 -19.95
N TYR A 114 14.00 -7.16 -18.67
CA TYR A 114 14.99 -6.23 -18.12
C TYR A 114 14.68 -4.75 -18.29
#